data_AF-A0A921DZQ3-F1
#
_entry.id   AF-A0A921DZQ3-F1
#
_cell.length_a   1.000
_cell.length_b   1.000
_cell.length_c   1.000
_cell.angle_alpha   90.00
_cell.angle_beta   90.00
_cell.angle_gamma   90.00
#
_symmetry.space_group_name_H-M   'P 1'
#
loop_
_entity.id
_entity.type
_entity.pdbx_description
1 polymer ?
#
loop_
_entity_poly.entity_id
_entity_poly.type
_entity_poly.pdbx_seq_one_letter_code
_entity_poly.pdbx_strand_id
1 'polypeptide(L)'
;MAQLLAVVGGGDLSTHAVLAAEALRKAAGRRNTPIALEVRGKGASGAPISDAAIAEARAVLLVGEGDLGEGRFGALHRARAAIDDVLTDVNAVFDRLTAGTDAPSAATDAAGPRKIVAITSCPTGIAHTFMAAEGIQAAAQALGHAVRVETQGSVGARDALTEAEIAAADIVLIAADTGVDRVRFAGKRVYATNTKAAIRDGKGLIATALSEARLQAAGPAETAADGPARPAAAERQAGAYKHLMTGVSFMLPFVVAGGLLIALAFAFGGIDAMKPENAGTLGYALGEIGAKAAFALIVPALAGYIAYSIADRPGIAPGMIGGMLAANLQAGFLGGIAAGFIAGYTTAFLNKHIRLHKNLEGLKPVLILPLLATTITGLLMVYVVGVPVAAILAALTDWLKGMQGASALVLGLVLGGMMAVDMGGPINKAAYASAAALLSSGVDAPMAAVMLGGMTPPLGIALATRLFPNRFTGPEREAGGAAAVLGAAFITEGAIPFAAADPLRVIPSMVAGSAVAGAIALTSGVTLKVPHGGLFVLPIPNAVTNVPGALIALAAGTVVTGVLVGLLKKRAA
;
A
#
# COMPACT_ATOMS: atom_id res chain seq x y z
N MET A 1 -8.41 16.20 -48.61
CA MET A 1 -8.19 15.33 -47.44
C MET A 1 -9.42 15.47 -46.55
N ALA A 2 -10.04 14.37 -46.12
CA ALA A 2 -11.26 14.42 -45.33
C ALA A 2 -11.01 15.08 -43.96
N GLN A 3 -11.95 15.91 -43.51
CA GLN A 3 -11.82 16.69 -42.28
C GLN A 3 -12.15 15.83 -41.06
N LEU A 4 -11.37 15.94 -39.99
CA LEU A 4 -11.72 15.36 -38.68
C LEU A 4 -12.44 16.40 -37.84
N LEU A 5 -13.40 15.97 -37.03
CA LEU A 5 -14.11 16.83 -36.09
C LEU A 5 -13.76 16.44 -34.66
N ALA A 6 -13.72 17.40 -33.75
CA ALA A 6 -13.61 17.12 -32.33
C ALA A 6 -14.48 18.09 -31.50
N VAL A 7 -15.31 17.53 -30.63
CA VAL A 7 -16.09 18.29 -29.64
C VAL A 7 -15.55 17.97 -28.26
N VAL A 8 -15.11 18.99 -27.53
CA VAL A 8 -14.56 18.86 -26.18
C VAL A 8 -15.51 19.51 -25.18
N GLY A 9 -16.13 18.71 -24.30
CA GLY A 9 -17.00 19.19 -23.23
C GLY A 9 -16.36 19.02 -21.86
N GLY A 10 -16.22 20.12 -21.13
CA GLY A 10 -15.93 20.13 -19.70
C GLY A 10 -17.15 20.64 -18.97
N GLY A 11 -17.86 19.78 -18.22
CA GLY A 11 -19.13 20.11 -17.56
C GLY A 11 -19.13 21.48 -16.87
N ASP A 12 -18.08 21.75 -16.09
CA ASP A 12 -17.63 23.10 -15.74
C ASP A 12 -16.34 23.35 -16.54
N LEU A 13 -16.17 24.54 -17.15
CA LEU A 13 -15.00 24.88 -17.99
C LEU A 13 -13.69 24.82 -17.19
N SER A 14 -13.17 23.61 -17.02
CA SER A 14 -11.88 23.38 -16.41
C SER A 14 -10.81 23.72 -17.44
N THR A 15 -9.72 24.33 -16.99
CA THR A 15 -8.51 24.59 -17.79
C THR A 15 -8.08 23.37 -18.61
N HIS A 16 -8.37 22.16 -18.12
CA HIS A 16 -8.14 20.88 -18.77
C HIS A 16 -8.88 20.70 -20.11
N ALA A 17 -10.12 21.17 -20.27
CA ALA A 17 -10.85 21.06 -21.54
C ALA A 17 -10.22 21.91 -22.65
N VAL A 18 -9.77 23.12 -22.29
CA VAL A 18 -9.06 24.02 -23.22
C VAL A 18 -7.68 23.45 -23.58
N LEU A 19 -6.96 22.92 -22.59
CA LEU A 19 -5.67 22.25 -22.82
C LEU A 19 -5.81 21.01 -23.70
N ALA A 20 -6.86 20.21 -23.52
CA ALA A 20 -7.14 19.04 -24.35
C ALA A 20 -7.46 19.44 -25.81
N ALA A 21 -8.25 20.49 -26.01
CA ALA A 21 -8.53 21.02 -27.35
C ALA A 21 -7.26 21.52 -28.05
N GLU A 22 -6.38 22.21 -27.32
CA GLU A 22 -5.10 22.70 -27.87
C GLU A 22 -4.11 21.57 -28.13
N ALA A 23 -4.10 20.53 -27.29
CA ALA A 23 -3.32 19.31 -27.52
C ALA A 23 -3.76 18.61 -28.82
N LEU A 24 -5.08 18.50 -29.06
CA LEU A 24 -5.64 17.95 -30.29
C LEU A 24 -5.24 18.79 -31.52
N ARG A 25 -5.31 20.12 -31.42
CA ARG A 25 -4.90 21.04 -32.49
C ARG A 25 -3.42 20.88 -32.86
N LYS A 26 -2.54 20.81 -31.86
CA LYS A 26 -1.10 20.62 -32.08
C LYS A 26 -0.78 19.25 -32.66
N ALA A 27 -1.44 18.19 -32.20
CA ALA A 27 -1.27 16.84 -32.73
C ALA A 27 -1.72 16.74 -34.20
N ALA A 28 -2.86 17.35 -34.53
CA ALA A 28 -3.36 17.43 -35.90
C ALA A 28 -2.39 18.18 -36.83
N GLY A 29 -1.84 19.30 -36.36
CA GLY A 29 -0.84 20.08 -37.10
C GLY A 29 0.45 19.30 -37.38
N ARG A 30 0.95 18.53 -36.41
CA ARG A 30 2.12 17.65 -36.61
C ARG A 30 1.87 16.54 -37.64
N ARG A 31 0.63 16.09 -37.76
CA ARG A 31 0.20 15.01 -38.66
C ARG A 31 -0.35 15.52 -40.01
N ASN A 32 -0.28 16.84 -40.25
CA ASN A 32 -0.82 17.51 -41.43
C ASN A 32 -2.29 17.11 -41.74
N THR A 33 -3.08 16.85 -40.68
CA THR A 33 -4.47 16.40 -40.78
C THR A 33 -5.39 17.53 -40.35
N PRO A 34 -6.32 18.02 -41.20
CA PRO A 34 -7.20 19.11 -40.84
C PRO A 34 -8.23 18.65 -39.79
N ILE A 35 -8.31 19.36 -38.66
CA ILE A 35 -9.30 19.13 -37.60
C ILE A 35 -10.09 20.40 -37.29
N ALA A 36 -11.42 20.29 -37.24
CA ALA A 36 -12.30 21.34 -36.71
C ALA A 36 -12.65 21.04 -35.25
N LEU A 37 -12.45 22.01 -34.36
CA LEU A 37 -12.59 21.86 -32.91
C LEU A 37 -13.71 22.77 -32.38
N GLU A 38 -14.59 22.19 -31.58
CA GLU A 38 -15.59 22.93 -30.79
C GLU A 38 -15.42 22.60 -29.31
N VAL A 39 -15.33 23.64 -28.48
CA VAL A 39 -15.22 23.51 -27.02
C VAL A 39 -16.52 24.00 -26.39
N ARG A 40 -17.12 23.18 -25.53
CA ARG A 40 -18.39 23.45 -24.84
C ARG A 40 -18.21 23.52 -23.32
N GLY A 41 -18.78 24.53 -22.70
CA GLY A 41 -19.04 24.58 -21.25
C GLY A 41 -19.73 25.88 -20.80
N LYS A 42 -20.05 25.98 -19.50
CA LYS A 42 -20.82 27.12 -18.93
C LYS A 42 -20.01 28.43 -18.97
N GLY A 43 -20.27 29.29 -19.95
CA GLY A 43 -19.75 30.67 -20.01
C GLY A 43 -18.81 30.99 -21.20
N ALA A 44 -18.41 29.98 -21.98
CA ALA A 44 -17.71 30.17 -23.25
C ALA A 44 -17.99 28.96 -24.16
N SER A 45 -18.73 29.17 -25.24
CA SER A 45 -18.77 28.25 -26.36
C SER A 45 -17.77 28.74 -27.41
N GLY A 46 -16.84 27.87 -27.83
CA GLY A 46 -16.13 28.10 -29.09
C GLY A 46 -17.14 28.22 -30.25
N ALA A 47 -16.72 28.78 -31.38
CA ALA A 47 -17.57 28.80 -32.57
C ALA A 47 -18.03 27.37 -32.89
N PRO A 48 -19.33 27.11 -33.06
CA PRO A 48 -19.82 25.78 -33.36
C PRO A 48 -19.28 25.31 -34.71
N ILE A 49 -18.98 24.01 -34.82
CA ILE A 49 -18.63 23.39 -36.10
C ILE A 49 -19.80 23.60 -37.07
N SER A 50 -19.50 24.16 -38.25
CA SER A 50 -20.51 24.46 -39.27
C SER A 50 -21.07 23.19 -39.92
N ASP A 51 -22.32 23.25 -40.40
CA ASP A 51 -22.96 22.10 -41.07
C ASP A 51 -22.20 21.67 -42.33
N ALA A 52 -21.53 22.60 -43.02
CA ALA A 52 -20.63 22.29 -44.14
C ALA A 52 -19.44 21.42 -43.71
N ALA A 53 -18.80 21.75 -42.57
CA ALA A 53 -17.70 20.95 -42.03
C ALA A 53 -18.18 19.58 -41.53
N ILE A 54 -19.42 19.47 -41.06
CA ILE A 54 -20.04 18.19 -40.68
C ILE A 54 -20.28 17.31 -41.90
N ALA A 55 -20.73 17.88 -43.01
CA ALA A 55 -20.99 17.15 -44.26
C ALA A 55 -19.71 16.59 -44.91
N GLU A 56 -18.58 17.28 -44.77
CA GLU A 56 -17.29 16.90 -45.36
C GLU A 56 -16.41 16.04 -44.43
N ALA A 57 -16.85 15.81 -43.20
CA ALA A 57 -16.10 15.06 -42.22
C ALA A 57 -16.20 13.54 -42.42
N ARG A 58 -15.17 12.81 -41.99
CA ARG A 58 -15.18 11.34 -41.96
C ARG A 58 -15.41 10.77 -40.56
N ALA A 59 -14.97 11.49 -39.53
CA ALA A 59 -15.10 11.05 -38.15
C ALA A 59 -15.19 12.23 -37.18
N VAL A 60 -15.83 11.99 -36.04
CA VAL A 60 -15.94 12.93 -34.92
C VAL A 60 -15.39 12.30 -33.64
N LEU A 61 -14.53 13.05 -32.95
CA LEU A 61 -14.03 12.73 -31.62
C LEU A 61 -14.84 13.50 -30.57
N LEU A 62 -15.43 12.78 -29.62
CA LEU A 62 -16.20 13.33 -28.53
C LEU A 62 -15.38 13.20 -27.24
N VAL A 63 -14.94 14.32 -26.67
CA VAL A 63 -14.02 14.35 -25.53
C VAL A 63 -14.69 14.91 -24.29
N GLY A 64 -14.63 14.17 -23.19
CA GLY A 64 -15.16 14.59 -21.88
C GLY A 64 -16.63 14.23 -21.66
N GLU A 65 -17.27 14.95 -20.75
CA GLU A 65 -18.63 14.68 -20.27
C GLU A 65 -19.61 15.81 -20.57
N GLY A 66 -20.92 15.52 -20.55
CA GLY A 66 -22.01 16.47 -20.84
C GLY A 66 -22.64 16.31 -22.23
N ASP A 67 -23.48 17.27 -22.62
CA ASP A 67 -24.12 17.27 -23.94
C ASP A 67 -23.18 17.83 -25.02
N LEU A 68 -22.55 16.91 -25.75
CA LEU A 68 -21.64 17.20 -26.87
C LEU A 68 -22.37 17.41 -28.20
N GLY A 69 -23.71 17.41 -28.20
CA GLY A 69 -24.53 17.64 -29.40
C GLY A 69 -24.45 16.48 -30.37
N GLU A 70 -24.40 15.25 -29.87
CA GLU A 70 -24.13 14.04 -30.67
C GLU A 70 -25.12 13.80 -31.80
N GLY A 71 -26.36 14.29 -31.63
CA GLY A 71 -27.45 14.13 -32.60
C GLY A 71 -27.17 14.76 -33.97
N ARG A 72 -26.32 15.79 -34.06
CA ARG A 72 -26.02 16.48 -35.33
C ARG A 72 -24.99 15.77 -36.21
N PHE A 73 -24.30 14.75 -35.68
CA PHE A 73 -23.21 14.07 -36.40
C PHE A 73 -23.65 12.82 -37.18
N GLY A 74 -24.95 12.54 -37.28
CA GLY A 74 -25.51 11.53 -38.19
C GLY A 74 -24.77 10.19 -38.18
N ALA A 75 -24.37 9.70 -39.35
CA ALA A 75 -23.68 8.42 -39.54
C ALA A 75 -22.13 8.53 -39.48
N LEU A 76 -21.57 9.66 -39.05
CA LEU A 76 -20.11 9.81 -38.93
C LEU A 76 -19.53 8.79 -37.95
N HIS A 77 -18.32 8.29 -38.24
CA HIS A 77 -17.58 7.44 -37.30
C HIS A 77 -17.30 8.22 -36.01
N ARG A 78 -17.65 7.66 -34.84
CA ARG A 78 -17.53 8.35 -33.55
C ARG A 78 -16.51 7.65 -32.68
N ALA A 79 -15.53 8.41 -32.21
CA ALA A 79 -14.64 7.97 -31.14
C ALA A 79 -14.92 8.80 -29.88
N ARG A 80 -14.80 8.20 -28.70
CA ARG A 80 -14.97 8.89 -27.42
C ARG A 80 -13.69 8.77 -26.59
N ALA A 81 -13.32 9.84 -25.89
CA ALA A 81 -12.14 9.86 -25.03
C ALA A 81 -12.41 10.69 -23.76
N ALA A 82 -11.79 10.34 -22.64
CA ALA A 82 -11.75 11.24 -21.49
C ALA A 82 -10.80 12.42 -21.77
N ILE A 83 -11.00 13.53 -21.06
CA ILE A 83 -10.06 14.67 -21.11
C ILE A 83 -8.65 14.22 -20.71
N ASP A 84 -8.54 13.38 -19.66
CA ASP A 84 -7.27 12.86 -19.17
C ASP A 84 -6.57 11.97 -20.20
N ASP A 85 -7.31 11.20 -21.01
CA ASP A 85 -6.73 10.38 -22.08
C ASP A 85 -6.05 11.26 -23.15
N VAL A 86 -6.67 12.39 -23.49
CA VAL A 86 -6.13 13.35 -24.48
C VAL A 86 -4.89 14.05 -23.94
N LEU A 87 -4.87 14.40 -22.66
CA LEU A 87 -3.73 15.06 -22.04
C LEU A 87 -2.56 14.10 -21.80
N THR A 88 -2.85 12.81 -21.57
CA THR A 88 -1.83 11.78 -21.32
C THR A 88 -1.22 11.27 -22.62
N ASP A 89 -2.04 10.91 -23.62
CA ASP A 89 -1.56 10.42 -24.91
C ASP A 89 -2.52 10.77 -26.07
N VAL A 90 -2.38 11.99 -26.57
CA VAL A 90 -3.14 12.49 -27.71
C VAL A 90 -2.91 11.66 -28.99
N ASN A 91 -1.75 11.01 -29.15
CA ASN A 91 -1.45 10.24 -30.35
C ASN A 91 -2.26 8.94 -30.38
N ALA A 92 -2.32 8.23 -29.26
CA ALA A 92 -3.17 7.05 -29.13
C ALA A 92 -4.66 7.39 -29.34
N VAL A 93 -5.11 8.57 -28.91
CA VAL A 93 -6.48 9.05 -29.17
C VAL A 93 -6.72 9.27 -30.67
N PHE A 94 -5.76 9.91 -31.37
CA PHE A 94 -5.83 10.10 -32.82
C PHE A 94 -5.81 8.78 -33.59
N ASP A 95 -4.96 7.83 -33.17
CA ASP A 95 -4.86 6.52 -33.80
C ASP A 95 -6.16 5.73 -33.64
N ARG A 96 -6.89 5.88 -32.53
CA ARG A 96 -8.24 5.32 -32.38
C ARG A 96 -9.26 5.96 -33.31
N LEU A 97 -9.15 7.26 -33.56
CA LEU A 97 -10.05 8.01 -34.45
C LEU A 97 -9.83 7.64 -35.93
N THR A 98 -8.61 7.28 -36.31
CA THR A 98 -8.24 6.90 -37.68
C THR A 98 -8.25 5.39 -37.93
N ALA A 99 -8.11 4.55 -36.90
CA ALA A 99 -8.14 3.10 -37.04
C ALA A 99 -9.52 2.53 -37.40
N GLY A 100 -10.60 3.30 -37.23
CA GLY A 100 -11.98 2.86 -37.46
C GLY A 100 -12.46 2.86 -38.91
N THR A 101 -11.57 2.93 -39.90
CA THR A 101 -11.97 3.14 -41.30
C THR A 101 -11.57 2.07 -42.29
N ASP A 102 -10.86 1.02 -41.85
CA ASP A 102 -10.54 -0.16 -42.66
C ASP A 102 -10.65 -1.45 -41.83
N ALA A 103 -11.81 -1.67 -41.23
CA ALA A 103 -12.19 -2.97 -40.69
C ALA A 103 -13.69 -3.20 -40.89
N PRO A 104 -14.11 -4.36 -41.43
CA PRO A 104 -15.52 -4.64 -41.66
C PRO A 104 -16.28 -4.67 -40.33
N SER A 105 -17.42 -3.97 -40.34
CA SER A 105 -18.47 -4.04 -39.32
C SER A 105 -18.87 -5.49 -39.10
N ALA A 106 -18.50 -6.06 -37.95
CA ALA A 106 -19.11 -7.26 -37.41
C ALA A 106 -20.18 -6.83 -36.41
N ALA A 107 -21.34 -6.41 -36.93
CA ALA A 107 -22.57 -6.45 -36.17
C ALA A 107 -23.10 -7.89 -36.13
N THR A 108 -23.50 -8.30 -34.92
CA THR A 108 -24.41 -9.42 -34.57
C THR A 108 -24.00 -10.84 -34.97
N ASP A 109 -23.53 -11.63 -34.01
CA ASP A 109 -24.35 -12.67 -33.36
C ASP A 109 -23.57 -13.49 -32.33
N ALA A 110 -24.14 -13.62 -31.12
CA ALA A 110 -24.06 -14.83 -30.30
C ALA A 110 -25.07 -14.74 -29.15
N ALA A 111 -26.35 -14.87 -29.52
CA ALA A 111 -27.49 -15.00 -28.62
C ALA A 111 -27.53 -16.41 -28.00
N GLY A 112 -26.65 -16.67 -27.04
CA GLY A 112 -26.68 -17.84 -26.17
C GLY A 112 -26.51 -17.44 -24.71
N PRO A 113 -26.98 -18.27 -23.74
CA PRO A 113 -26.80 -18.00 -22.33
C PRO A 113 -25.31 -17.87 -22.00
N ARG A 114 -24.92 -16.73 -21.40
CA ARG A 114 -23.54 -16.46 -20.97
C ARG A 114 -23.37 -16.74 -19.48
N LYS A 115 -22.17 -17.15 -19.10
CA LYS A 115 -21.72 -17.26 -17.71
C LYS A 115 -21.02 -15.97 -17.30
N ILE A 116 -21.67 -15.21 -16.43
CA ILE A 116 -21.21 -13.93 -15.90
C ILE A 116 -20.70 -14.17 -14.48
N VAL A 117 -19.50 -13.70 -14.17
CA VAL A 117 -19.08 -13.49 -12.78
C VAL A 117 -19.05 -12.00 -12.51
N ALA A 118 -19.56 -11.58 -11.37
CA ALA A 118 -19.63 -10.17 -11.02
C ALA A 118 -19.07 -9.88 -9.63
N ILE A 119 -18.53 -8.67 -9.47
CA ILE A 119 -18.13 -8.12 -8.17
C ILE A 119 -18.90 -6.85 -7.94
N THR A 120 -19.47 -6.71 -6.75
CA THR A 120 -19.99 -5.42 -6.29
C THR A 120 -19.21 -4.89 -5.11
N SER A 121 -18.92 -3.59 -5.09
CA SER A 121 -18.24 -2.94 -3.97
C SER A 121 -18.62 -1.47 -3.84
N CYS A 122 -18.87 -1.01 -2.63
CA CYS A 122 -19.16 0.39 -2.33
C CYS A 122 -18.35 0.80 -1.10
N PRO A 123 -17.82 2.05 -0.99
CA PRO A 123 -16.99 2.47 0.12
C PRO A 123 -17.61 2.19 1.49
N THR A 124 -18.93 2.33 1.62
CA THR A 124 -19.62 2.03 2.88
C THR A 124 -20.04 0.57 2.98
N GLY A 125 -20.22 -0.13 1.86
CA GLY A 125 -20.49 -1.56 1.83
C GLY A 125 -21.76 -2.01 2.56
N ILE A 126 -22.73 -1.11 2.79
CA ILE A 126 -23.93 -1.37 3.60
C ILE A 126 -25.18 -1.63 2.74
N ALA A 127 -25.45 -0.76 1.75
CA ALA A 127 -26.67 -0.85 0.94
C ALA A 127 -26.34 -1.02 -0.55
N HIS A 128 -25.62 -0.08 -1.15
CA HIS A 128 -25.39 -0.08 -2.60
C HIS A 128 -24.64 -1.32 -3.11
N THR A 129 -23.75 -1.93 -2.31
CA THR A 129 -23.09 -3.20 -2.66
C THR A 129 -24.11 -4.32 -2.87
N PHE A 130 -25.05 -4.48 -1.95
CA PHE A 130 -26.06 -5.55 -2.01
C PHE A 130 -27.16 -5.23 -3.02
N MET A 131 -27.59 -3.97 -3.11
CA MET A 131 -28.56 -3.53 -4.12
C MET A 131 -28.01 -3.70 -5.54
N ALA A 132 -26.73 -3.39 -5.78
CA ALA A 132 -26.08 -3.64 -7.06
C ALA A 132 -26.02 -5.14 -7.37
N ALA A 133 -25.76 -5.99 -6.38
CA ALA A 133 -25.71 -7.43 -6.57
C ALA A 133 -27.10 -8.00 -6.90
N GLU A 134 -28.13 -7.59 -6.18
CA GLU A 134 -29.53 -7.95 -6.47
C GLU A 134 -29.95 -7.44 -7.86
N GLY A 135 -29.56 -6.20 -8.22
CA GLY A 135 -29.81 -5.62 -9.55
C GLY A 135 -29.18 -6.43 -10.69
N ILE A 136 -27.92 -6.86 -10.52
CA ILE A 136 -27.21 -7.72 -11.48
C ILE A 136 -27.85 -9.11 -11.55
N GLN A 137 -28.17 -9.72 -10.40
CA GLN A 137 -28.80 -11.05 -10.35
C GLN A 137 -30.16 -11.06 -11.04
N ALA A 138 -31.02 -10.10 -10.72
CA ALA A 138 -32.34 -9.98 -11.32
C ALA A 138 -32.25 -9.71 -12.84
N ALA A 139 -31.32 -8.86 -13.27
CA ALA A 139 -31.12 -8.57 -14.68
C ALA A 139 -30.58 -9.78 -15.47
N ALA A 140 -29.59 -10.49 -14.93
CA ALA A 140 -29.03 -11.67 -15.59
C ALA A 140 -30.07 -12.79 -15.71
N GLN A 141 -30.87 -13.02 -14.65
CA GLN A 141 -31.96 -13.98 -14.69
C GLN A 141 -33.01 -13.62 -15.74
N ALA A 142 -33.39 -12.34 -15.83
CA ALA A 142 -34.35 -11.86 -16.82
C ALA A 142 -33.83 -11.96 -18.27
N LEU A 143 -32.51 -11.96 -18.47
CA LEU A 143 -31.86 -12.12 -19.78
C LEU A 143 -31.43 -13.56 -20.08
N GLY A 144 -31.73 -14.52 -19.18
CA GLY A 144 -31.36 -15.93 -19.36
C GLY A 144 -29.86 -16.21 -19.25
N HIS A 145 -29.11 -15.39 -18.50
CA HIS A 145 -27.68 -15.60 -18.24
C HIS A 145 -27.46 -16.23 -16.87
N ALA A 146 -26.44 -17.06 -16.74
CA ALA A 146 -26.00 -17.58 -15.45
C ALA A 146 -25.08 -16.54 -14.80
N VAL A 147 -25.36 -16.17 -13.55
CA VAL A 147 -24.53 -15.20 -12.83
C VAL A 147 -24.14 -15.66 -11.43
N ARG A 148 -22.88 -15.41 -11.06
CA ARG A 148 -22.38 -15.47 -9.69
C ARG A 148 -21.88 -14.10 -9.30
N VAL A 149 -22.30 -13.60 -8.14
CA VAL A 149 -21.94 -12.27 -7.66
C VAL A 149 -21.21 -12.39 -6.33
N GLU A 150 -19.97 -11.95 -6.28
CA GLU A 150 -19.22 -11.71 -5.05
C GLU A 150 -19.52 -10.30 -4.55
N THR A 151 -19.92 -10.17 -3.28
CA THR A 151 -20.18 -8.87 -2.67
C THR A 151 -19.02 -8.51 -1.76
N GLN A 152 -18.34 -7.40 -2.02
CA GLN A 152 -17.29 -6.85 -1.17
C GLN A 152 -17.89 -5.70 -0.35
N GLY A 153 -18.50 -6.08 0.78
CA GLY A 153 -19.24 -5.16 1.65
C GLY A 153 -18.48 -4.79 2.92
N SER A 154 -19.15 -4.04 3.81
CA SER A 154 -18.64 -3.62 5.12
C SER A 154 -18.37 -4.78 6.08
N VAL A 155 -18.89 -5.97 5.77
CA VAL A 155 -18.70 -7.22 6.51
C VAL A 155 -17.64 -8.13 5.87
N GLY A 156 -16.85 -7.60 4.93
CA GLY A 156 -15.89 -8.34 4.10
C GLY A 156 -16.52 -8.92 2.84
N ALA A 157 -15.74 -9.70 2.09
CA ALA A 157 -16.21 -10.42 0.91
C ALA A 157 -17.16 -11.56 1.29
N ARG A 158 -18.35 -11.64 0.66
CA ARG A 158 -19.25 -12.80 0.74
C ARG A 158 -19.34 -13.53 -0.59
N ASP A 159 -19.47 -14.84 -0.49
CA ASP A 159 -19.64 -15.76 -1.62
C ASP A 159 -18.53 -15.60 -2.67
N ALA A 160 -17.28 -15.47 -2.20
CA ALA A 160 -16.10 -15.21 -3.00
C ALA A 160 -16.01 -16.14 -4.21
N LEU A 161 -15.70 -15.56 -5.37
CA LEU A 161 -15.57 -16.29 -6.63
C LEU A 161 -14.39 -17.26 -6.56
N THR A 162 -14.66 -18.52 -6.87
CA THR A 162 -13.64 -19.57 -7.01
C THR A 162 -12.90 -19.45 -8.34
N GLU A 163 -11.67 -19.96 -8.40
CA GLU A 163 -10.90 -19.99 -9.67
C GLU A 163 -11.63 -20.73 -10.78
N ALA A 164 -12.35 -21.81 -10.46
CA ALA A 164 -13.16 -22.55 -11.41
C ALA A 164 -14.32 -21.72 -11.98
N GLU A 165 -15.00 -20.92 -11.14
CA GLU A 165 -16.06 -20.00 -11.59
C GLU A 165 -15.50 -18.90 -12.50
N ILE A 166 -14.34 -18.35 -12.15
CA ILE A 166 -13.65 -17.33 -12.96
C ILE A 166 -13.21 -17.93 -14.31
N ALA A 167 -12.59 -19.12 -14.28
CA ALA A 167 -12.15 -19.83 -15.47
C ALA A 167 -13.31 -20.21 -16.40
N ALA A 168 -14.48 -20.56 -15.85
CA ALA A 168 -15.67 -20.89 -16.62
C ALA A 168 -16.46 -19.65 -17.11
N ALA A 169 -16.13 -18.44 -16.64
CA ALA A 169 -16.84 -17.22 -17.01
C ALA A 169 -16.50 -16.75 -18.44
N ASP A 170 -17.52 -16.33 -19.17
CA ASP A 170 -17.44 -15.66 -20.48
C ASP A 170 -17.05 -14.19 -20.35
N ILE A 171 -17.43 -13.58 -19.22
CA ILE A 171 -17.24 -12.17 -18.92
C ILE A 171 -17.20 -11.94 -17.40
N VAL A 172 -16.40 -10.96 -16.99
CA VAL A 172 -16.33 -10.43 -15.63
C VAL A 172 -16.95 -9.03 -15.60
N LEU A 173 -17.94 -8.83 -14.73
CA LEU A 173 -18.59 -7.54 -14.52
C LEU A 173 -18.22 -6.97 -13.15
N ILE A 174 -17.48 -5.86 -13.11
CA ILE A 174 -17.12 -5.18 -11.86
C ILE A 174 -18.01 -3.94 -11.71
N ALA A 175 -18.94 -3.95 -10.77
CA ALA A 175 -19.73 -2.78 -10.38
C ALA A 175 -19.24 -2.26 -9.02
N ALA A 176 -18.19 -1.45 -9.04
CA ALA A 176 -17.47 -1.04 -7.84
C ALA A 176 -17.22 0.47 -7.79
N ASP A 177 -17.48 1.07 -6.64
CA ASP A 177 -17.13 2.46 -6.30
C ASP A 177 -15.80 2.54 -5.51
N THR A 178 -15.10 1.41 -5.36
CA THR A 178 -13.76 1.28 -4.76
C THR A 178 -12.85 0.44 -5.63
N GLY A 179 -11.55 0.45 -5.35
CA GLY A 179 -10.60 -0.49 -5.97
C GLY A 179 -11.00 -1.94 -5.72
N VAL A 180 -10.87 -2.78 -6.75
CA VAL A 180 -11.10 -4.22 -6.74
C VAL A 180 -9.87 -4.89 -7.34
N ASP A 181 -9.39 -5.97 -6.74
CA ASP A 181 -8.27 -6.74 -7.28
C ASP A 181 -8.67 -7.39 -8.62
N ARG A 182 -7.97 -6.98 -9.69
CA ARG A 182 -8.20 -7.46 -11.05
C ARG A 182 -7.18 -8.51 -11.51
N VAL A 183 -6.16 -8.80 -10.71
CA VAL A 183 -5.08 -9.72 -11.08
C VAL A 183 -5.63 -11.12 -11.34
N ARG A 184 -6.57 -11.59 -10.51
CA ARG A 184 -7.26 -12.88 -10.67
C ARG A 184 -8.14 -12.98 -11.93
N PHE A 185 -8.33 -11.90 -12.69
CA PHE A 185 -9.09 -11.88 -13.94
C PHE A 185 -8.20 -11.72 -15.17
N ALA A 186 -6.88 -11.90 -15.05
CA ALA A 186 -5.96 -11.87 -16.18
C ALA A 186 -6.42 -12.80 -17.31
N GLY A 187 -6.44 -12.29 -18.55
CA GLY A 187 -6.91 -13.04 -19.72
C GLY A 187 -8.44 -13.16 -19.86
N LYS A 188 -9.23 -12.60 -18.94
CA LYS A 188 -10.69 -12.53 -19.06
C LYS A 188 -11.15 -11.20 -19.66
N ARG A 189 -12.32 -11.22 -20.30
CA ARG A 189 -13.02 -9.98 -20.72
C ARG A 189 -13.67 -9.35 -19.49
N VAL A 190 -13.21 -8.16 -19.13
CA VAL A 190 -13.66 -7.42 -17.94
C VAL A 190 -14.34 -6.13 -18.38
N TYR A 191 -15.53 -5.87 -17.86
CA TYR A 191 -16.20 -4.58 -17.90
C TYR A 191 -16.31 -4.02 -16.48
N ALA A 192 -15.91 -2.76 -16.28
CA ALA A 192 -15.91 -2.13 -14.98
C ALA A 192 -16.74 -0.83 -14.98
N THR A 193 -17.59 -0.67 -13.96
CA THR A 193 -18.47 0.47 -13.75
C THR A 193 -18.67 0.71 -12.24
N ASN A 194 -19.52 1.68 -11.89
CA ASN A 194 -19.93 2.01 -10.52
C ASN A 194 -21.17 1.21 -10.06
N THR A 195 -21.46 1.19 -8.76
CA THR A 195 -22.61 0.45 -8.23
C THR A 195 -23.95 1.04 -8.67
N LYS A 196 -24.02 2.36 -8.90
CA LYS A 196 -25.24 3.05 -9.34
C LYS A 196 -25.76 2.54 -10.67
N ALA A 197 -24.87 2.22 -11.62
CA ALA A 197 -25.24 1.66 -12.91
C ALA A 197 -25.99 0.32 -12.75
N ALA A 198 -25.47 -0.55 -11.88
CA ALA A 198 -26.09 -1.85 -11.58
C ALA A 198 -27.44 -1.73 -10.87
N ILE A 199 -27.61 -0.71 -10.02
CA ILE A 199 -28.87 -0.45 -9.30
C ILE A 199 -29.94 0.15 -10.24
N ARG A 200 -29.56 1.07 -11.12
CA ARG A 200 -30.50 1.82 -11.96
C ARG A 200 -30.96 1.05 -13.19
N ASP A 201 -30.04 0.38 -13.88
CA ASP A 201 -30.31 -0.32 -15.14
C ASP A 201 -29.42 -1.55 -15.31
N GLY A 202 -29.70 -2.59 -14.53
CA GLY A 202 -28.95 -3.84 -14.60
C GLY A 202 -28.99 -4.53 -15.97
N LYS A 203 -30.10 -4.40 -16.73
CA LYS A 203 -30.24 -5.03 -18.06
C LYS A 203 -29.37 -4.31 -19.09
N GLY A 204 -29.45 -2.98 -19.14
CA GLY A 204 -28.57 -2.16 -19.96
C GLY A 204 -27.11 -2.39 -19.61
N LEU A 205 -26.77 -2.45 -18.32
CA LEU A 205 -25.42 -2.73 -17.86
C LEU A 205 -24.88 -4.07 -18.38
N ILE A 206 -25.66 -5.15 -18.31
CA ILE A 206 -25.21 -6.46 -18.80
C ILE A 206 -25.02 -6.44 -20.32
N ALA A 207 -25.91 -5.79 -21.06
CA ALA A 207 -25.76 -5.63 -22.51
C ALA A 207 -24.48 -4.86 -22.86
N THR A 208 -24.25 -3.71 -22.21
CA THR A 208 -23.03 -2.91 -22.37
C THR A 208 -21.78 -3.70 -21.98
N ALA A 209 -21.84 -4.48 -20.90
CA ALA A 209 -20.72 -5.32 -20.50
C ALA A 209 -20.37 -6.34 -21.58
N LEU A 210 -21.37 -7.04 -22.15
CA LEU A 210 -21.15 -8.03 -23.20
C LEU A 210 -20.54 -7.44 -24.47
N SER A 211 -20.84 -6.18 -24.81
CA SER A 211 -20.30 -5.49 -25.97
C SER A 211 -18.95 -4.81 -25.73
N GLU A 212 -18.75 -4.20 -24.55
CA GLU A 212 -17.61 -3.30 -24.29
C GLU A 212 -16.52 -3.89 -23.39
N ALA A 213 -16.71 -5.09 -22.83
CA ALA A 213 -15.70 -5.74 -22.00
C ALA A 213 -14.38 -5.93 -22.75
N ARG A 214 -13.27 -5.52 -22.11
CA ARG A 214 -11.92 -5.58 -22.68
C ARG A 214 -11.12 -6.69 -22.01
N LEU A 215 -10.17 -7.26 -22.74
CA LEU A 215 -9.23 -8.23 -22.18
C LEU A 215 -8.38 -7.57 -21.08
N GLN A 216 -8.40 -8.17 -19.89
CA GLN A 216 -7.57 -7.74 -18.77
C GLN A 216 -6.13 -8.21 -19.01
N ALA A 217 -5.21 -7.25 -19.10
CA ALA A 217 -3.78 -7.53 -19.22
C ALA A 217 -3.29 -8.34 -18.01
N ALA A 218 -2.47 -9.35 -18.27
CA ALA A 218 -1.71 -10.00 -17.21
C ALA A 218 -0.73 -8.97 -16.63
N GLY A 219 -0.79 -8.74 -15.32
CA GLY A 219 0.28 -8.03 -14.62
C GLY A 219 1.58 -8.84 -14.67
N PRO A 220 2.72 -8.26 -14.24
CA PRO A 220 3.95 -9.04 -14.07
C PRO A 220 3.62 -10.26 -13.21
N ALA A 221 3.78 -11.45 -13.78
CA ALA A 221 3.54 -12.68 -13.07
C ALA A 221 4.54 -12.78 -11.92
N GLU A 222 4.07 -12.57 -10.68
CA GLU A 222 4.70 -13.26 -9.57
C GLU A 222 4.48 -14.75 -9.84
N THR A 223 5.58 -15.44 -10.12
CA THR A 223 5.63 -16.87 -10.38
C THR A 223 5.24 -17.59 -9.10
N ALA A 224 3.93 -17.83 -8.95
CA ALA A 224 3.44 -18.88 -8.08
C ALA A 224 3.92 -20.20 -8.69
N ALA A 225 5.02 -20.73 -8.15
CA ALA A 225 5.51 -22.04 -8.48
C ALA A 225 4.41 -23.07 -8.16
N ASP A 226 3.97 -23.81 -9.18
CA ASP A 226 3.17 -25.01 -9.06
C ASP A 226 3.94 -26.02 -8.18
N GLY A 227 3.56 -26.08 -6.92
CA GLY A 227 4.01 -27.06 -5.95
C GLY A 227 2.78 -27.76 -5.36
N PRO A 228 2.89 -29.05 -4.99
CA PRO A 228 1.75 -29.80 -4.47
C PRO A 228 1.13 -29.09 -3.26
N ALA A 229 -0.21 -29.05 -3.21
CA ALA A 229 -0.99 -28.37 -2.20
C ALA A 229 -0.40 -28.57 -0.79
N ARG A 230 0.03 -27.47 -0.16
CA ARG A 230 0.58 -27.50 1.20
C ARG A 230 -0.52 -27.92 2.20
N PRO A 231 -0.20 -28.75 3.20
CA PRO A 231 -1.17 -29.19 4.21
C PRO A 231 -1.73 -27.99 5.00
N ALA A 232 -3.02 -28.04 5.36
CA ALA A 232 -3.79 -26.96 6.03
C ALA A 232 -3.16 -26.37 7.32
N ALA A 233 -2.19 -27.06 7.94
CA ALA A 233 -1.41 -26.53 9.05
C ALA A 233 -0.38 -25.46 8.62
N ALA A 234 0.22 -25.61 7.43
CA ALA A 234 1.15 -24.65 6.85
C ALA A 234 0.43 -23.39 6.33
N GLU A 235 -0.81 -23.52 5.86
CA GLU A 235 -1.69 -22.38 5.53
C GLU A 235 -2.09 -21.56 6.76
N ARG A 236 -2.37 -22.21 7.91
CA ARG A 236 -2.69 -21.52 9.17
C ARG A 236 -1.50 -20.75 9.76
N GLN A 237 -0.29 -21.33 9.70
CA GLN A 237 0.94 -20.63 10.12
C GLN A 237 1.30 -19.47 9.19
N ALA A 238 1.08 -19.62 7.88
CA ALA A 238 1.21 -18.52 6.93
C ALA A 238 0.17 -17.41 7.22
N GLY A 239 -1.03 -17.77 7.70
CA GLY A 239 -2.08 -16.82 8.09
C GLY A 239 -1.72 -15.94 9.28
N ALA A 240 -1.36 -16.53 10.44
CA ALA A 240 -1.04 -15.76 11.64
C ALA A 240 0.16 -14.81 11.43
N TYR A 241 1.21 -15.29 10.76
CA TYR A 241 2.36 -14.46 10.40
C TYR A 241 1.96 -13.29 9.48
N LYS A 242 1.14 -13.55 8.45
CA LYS A 242 0.61 -12.50 7.56
C LYS A 242 -0.15 -11.42 8.33
N HIS A 243 -1.01 -11.82 9.28
CA HIS A 243 -1.78 -10.90 10.10
C HIS A 243 -0.88 -10.02 10.97
N LEU A 244 0.12 -10.62 11.62
CA LEU A 244 1.11 -9.90 12.40
C LEU A 244 1.89 -8.91 11.54
N MET A 245 2.35 -9.32 10.36
CA MET A 245 3.10 -8.46 9.44
C MET A 245 2.26 -7.32 8.88
N THR A 246 0.95 -7.52 8.69
CA THR A 246 0.03 -6.43 8.35
C THR A 246 -0.03 -5.42 9.49
N GLY A 247 -0.24 -5.88 10.73
CA GLY A 247 -0.21 -5.03 11.92
C GLY A 247 1.07 -4.19 12.02
N VAL A 248 2.22 -4.84 11.91
CA VAL A 248 3.53 -4.19 11.93
C VAL A 248 3.64 -3.13 10.84
N SER A 249 3.32 -3.48 9.59
CA SER A 249 3.47 -2.57 8.44
C SER A 249 2.64 -1.30 8.59
N PHE A 250 1.40 -1.42 9.07
CA PHE A 250 0.52 -0.27 9.27
C PHE A 250 0.81 0.52 10.57
N MET A 251 1.54 -0.06 11.52
CA MET A 251 2.04 0.63 12.72
C MET A 251 3.26 1.52 12.40
N LEU A 252 4.11 1.14 11.44
CA LEU A 252 5.36 1.84 11.12
C LEU A 252 5.20 3.35 10.86
N PRO A 253 4.18 3.83 10.11
CA PRO A 253 4.01 5.28 9.90
C PRO A 253 3.85 6.08 11.20
N PHE A 254 3.20 5.50 12.22
CA PHE A 254 3.02 6.15 13.53
C PHE A 254 4.35 6.25 14.29
N VAL A 255 5.15 5.18 14.22
CA VAL A 255 6.50 5.12 14.79
C VAL A 255 7.40 6.17 14.12
N VAL A 256 7.39 6.27 12.79
CA VAL A 256 8.17 7.26 12.03
C VAL A 256 7.76 8.68 12.42
N ALA A 257 6.46 8.98 12.34
CA ALA A 257 5.93 10.30 12.61
C ALA A 257 6.23 10.74 14.05
N GLY A 258 5.95 9.89 15.03
CA GLY A 258 6.17 10.22 16.44
C GLY A 258 7.65 10.41 16.77
N GLY A 259 8.51 9.54 16.23
CA GLY A 259 9.94 9.60 16.42
C GLY A 259 10.54 10.90 15.91
N LEU A 260 10.27 11.23 14.64
CA LEU A 260 10.83 12.43 14.01
C LEU A 260 10.30 13.70 14.68
N LEU A 261 9.05 13.73 15.13
CA LEU A 261 8.53 14.88 15.87
C LEU A 261 9.20 15.05 17.25
N ILE A 262 9.48 13.96 17.97
CA ILE A 262 10.29 14.02 19.20
C ILE A 262 11.71 14.51 18.90
N ALA A 263 12.30 14.08 17.79
CA ALA A 263 13.61 14.54 17.37
C ALA A 263 13.61 16.06 17.08
N LEU A 264 12.61 16.54 16.35
CA LEU A 264 12.44 17.97 16.08
C LEU A 264 12.13 18.77 17.36
N ALA A 265 11.41 18.17 18.32
CA ALA A 265 11.18 18.78 19.63
C ALA A 265 12.51 19.12 20.31
N PHE A 266 13.45 18.18 20.36
CA PHE A 266 14.78 18.42 20.93
C PHE A 266 15.65 19.33 20.05
N ALA A 267 15.50 19.27 18.72
CA ALA A 267 16.25 20.13 17.81
C ALA A 267 15.88 21.61 17.97
N PHE A 268 14.59 21.92 18.16
CA PHE A 268 14.11 23.30 18.31
C PHE A 268 14.01 23.77 19.76
N GLY A 269 13.75 22.88 20.71
CA GLY A 269 13.54 23.20 22.13
C GLY A 269 14.69 22.83 23.06
N GLY A 270 15.78 22.26 22.53
CA GLY A 270 16.92 21.80 23.32
C GLY A 270 16.60 20.59 24.21
N ILE A 271 17.54 20.23 25.09
CA ILE A 271 17.48 19.04 25.98
C ILE A 271 16.21 19.02 26.84
N ASP A 272 15.72 20.20 27.21
CA ASP A 272 14.60 20.39 28.12
C ASP A 272 13.27 20.62 27.40
N ALA A 273 13.21 20.53 26.07
CA ALA A 273 12.05 20.84 25.24
C ALA A 273 10.72 20.25 25.76
N MET A 274 10.78 19.02 26.28
CA MET A 274 9.61 18.25 26.70
C MET A 274 9.31 18.34 28.20
N LYS A 275 10.02 19.19 28.96
CA LYS A 275 9.69 19.43 30.37
C LYS A 275 8.44 20.32 30.50
N PRO A 276 7.61 20.15 31.56
CA PRO A 276 6.38 20.92 31.74
C PRO A 276 6.59 22.44 31.78
N GLU A 277 7.76 22.93 32.20
CA GLU A 277 8.06 24.36 32.27
C GLU A 277 8.14 25.02 30.88
N ASN A 278 8.38 24.22 29.84
CA ASN A 278 8.44 24.68 28.45
C ASN A 278 7.10 24.60 27.71
N ALA A 279 6.00 24.39 28.45
CA ALA A 279 4.64 24.40 27.91
C ALA A 279 4.37 25.68 27.10
N GLY A 280 3.84 25.51 25.87
CA GLY A 280 3.56 26.60 24.94
C GLY A 280 4.67 26.89 23.92
N THR A 281 5.87 26.31 24.08
CA THR A 281 6.93 26.40 23.07
C THR A 281 6.69 25.44 21.89
N LEU A 282 7.29 25.72 20.72
CA LEU A 282 7.26 24.82 19.57
C LEU A 282 7.85 23.45 19.91
N GLY A 283 8.98 23.42 20.62
CA GLY A 283 9.64 22.18 21.04
C GLY A 283 8.72 21.30 21.90
N TYR A 284 8.07 21.90 22.91
CA TYR A 284 7.11 21.19 23.74
C TYR A 284 5.92 20.66 22.93
N ALA A 285 5.34 21.49 22.05
CA ALA A 285 4.21 21.10 21.21
C ALA A 285 4.57 19.91 20.28
N LEU A 286 5.73 19.96 19.63
CA LEU A 286 6.23 18.85 18.80
C LEU A 286 6.45 17.58 19.63
N GLY A 287 6.97 17.73 20.84
CA GLY A 287 7.17 16.62 21.78
C GLY A 287 5.86 15.96 22.22
N GLU A 288 4.83 16.76 22.51
CA GLU A 288 3.50 16.26 22.85
C GLU A 288 2.85 15.51 21.68
N ILE A 289 2.92 16.07 20.46
CA ILE A 289 2.39 15.41 19.27
C ILE A 289 3.14 14.10 19.02
N GLY A 290 4.46 14.11 19.15
CA GLY A 290 5.28 12.92 18.91
C GLY A 290 5.08 11.83 19.95
N ALA A 291 5.24 12.15 21.23
CA ALA A 291 5.23 11.18 22.32
C ALA A 291 3.82 10.84 22.82
N LYS A 292 2.96 11.83 23.07
CA LYS A 292 1.64 11.57 23.67
C LYS A 292 0.55 11.27 22.66
N ALA A 293 0.67 11.75 21.42
CA ALA A 293 -0.29 11.42 20.36
C ALA A 293 0.19 10.27 19.48
N ALA A 294 1.29 10.44 18.73
CA ALA A 294 1.72 9.45 17.75
C ALA A 294 2.23 8.14 18.38
N PHE A 295 3.12 8.21 19.38
CA PHE A 295 3.63 7.00 20.05
C PHE A 295 2.56 6.25 20.85
N ALA A 296 1.59 6.96 21.44
CA ALA A 296 0.46 6.33 22.12
C ALA A 296 -0.40 5.48 21.18
N LEU A 297 -0.38 5.76 19.87
CA LEU A 297 -1.11 5.01 18.84
C LEU A 297 -0.35 3.81 18.28
N ILE A 298 0.92 3.58 18.64
CA ILE A 298 1.72 2.45 18.14
C ILE A 298 1.04 1.11 18.45
N VAL A 299 0.75 0.84 19.73
CA VAL A 299 0.13 -0.42 20.18
C VAL A 299 -1.33 -0.53 19.69
N PRO A 300 -2.18 0.51 19.77
CA PRO A 300 -3.49 0.52 19.12
C PRO A 300 -3.47 0.24 17.62
N ALA A 301 -2.56 0.85 16.87
CA ALA A 301 -2.43 0.65 15.42
C ALA A 301 -2.04 -0.80 15.13
N LEU A 302 -1.02 -1.32 15.81
CA LEU A 302 -0.61 -2.73 15.68
C LEU A 302 -1.80 -3.67 15.89
N ALA A 303 -2.51 -3.53 17.01
CA ALA A 303 -3.64 -4.39 17.35
C ALA A 303 -4.82 -4.23 16.37
N GLY A 304 -5.15 -2.99 16.02
CA GLY A 304 -6.22 -2.64 15.08
C GLY A 304 -6.00 -3.22 13.70
N TYR A 305 -4.77 -3.14 13.17
CA TYR A 305 -4.45 -3.65 11.85
C TYR A 305 -4.23 -5.17 11.80
N ILE A 306 -3.83 -5.81 12.90
CA ILE A 306 -3.93 -7.27 13.06
C ILE A 306 -5.41 -7.69 12.97
N ALA A 307 -6.27 -7.05 13.78
CA ALA A 307 -7.70 -7.37 13.80
C ALA A 307 -8.37 -7.11 12.43
N TYR A 308 -8.01 -6.01 11.77
CA TYR A 308 -8.42 -5.68 10.41
C TYR A 308 -8.05 -6.77 9.41
N SER A 309 -6.81 -7.27 9.47
CA SER A 309 -6.35 -8.30 8.54
C SER A 309 -7.09 -9.64 8.71
N ILE A 310 -7.76 -9.86 9.84
CA ILE A 310 -8.54 -11.06 10.15
C ILE A 310 -10.03 -10.87 9.83
N ALA A 311 -10.60 -9.71 10.21
CA ALA A 311 -12.04 -9.47 10.22
C ALA A 311 -12.50 -8.25 9.39
N ASP A 312 -11.61 -7.66 8.59
CA ASP A 312 -11.81 -6.43 7.82
C ASP A 312 -12.16 -5.24 8.75
N ARG A 313 -12.77 -4.19 8.21
CA ARG A 313 -13.11 -2.93 8.90
C ARG A 313 -13.81 -3.11 10.25
N PRO A 314 -14.76 -4.06 10.44
CA PRO A 314 -15.40 -4.27 11.74
C PRO A 314 -14.42 -4.61 12.87
N GLY A 315 -13.26 -5.20 12.55
CA GLY A 315 -12.24 -5.57 13.55
C GLY A 315 -11.40 -4.40 14.05
N ILE A 316 -11.39 -3.26 13.34
CA ILE A 316 -10.51 -2.12 13.63
C ILE A 316 -10.76 -1.57 15.04
N ALA A 317 -12.01 -1.20 15.35
CA ALA A 317 -12.33 -0.58 16.64
C ALA A 317 -12.07 -1.51 17.84
N PRO A 318 -12.54 -2.77 17.86
CA PRO A 318 -12.19 -3.73 18.91
C PRO A 318 -10.67 -3.91 19.08
N GLY A 319 -9.93 -3.99 17.97
CA GLY A 319 -8.48 -4.14 17.99
C GLY A 319 -7.77 -2.91 18.55
N MET A 320 -8.10 -1.71 18.08
CA MET A 320 -7.48 -0.46 18.56
C MET A 320 -7.78 -0.21 20.03
N ILE A 321 -9.03 -0.42 20.47
CA ILE A 321 -9.41 -0.27 21.88
C ILE A 321 -8.70 -1.32 22.75
N GLY A 322 -8.64 -2.58 22.28
CA GLY A 322 -7.87 -3.63 22.96
C GLY A 322 -6.37 -3.32 23.05
N GLY A 323 -5.79 -2.75 22.00
CA GLY A 323 -4.39 -2.28 22.00
C GLY A 323 -4.16 -1.09 22.94
N MET A 324 -5.14 -0.18 23.04
CA MET A 324 -5.08 0.92 24.02
C MET A 324 -5.16 0.38 25.46
N LEU A 325 -6.00 -0.62 25.71
CA LEU A 325 -6.03 -1.32 26.99
C LEU A 325 -4.69 -2.02 27.27
N ALA A 326 -4.06 -2.65 26.27
CA ALA A 326 -2.75 -3.27 26.43
C ALA A 326 -1.68 -2.25 26.88
N ALA A 327 -1.67 -1.05 26.28
CA ALA A 327 -0.77 0.03 26.70
C ALA A 327 -1.07 0.47 28.15
N ASN A 328 -2.34 0.71 28.48
CA ASN A 328 -2.75 1.19 29.81
C ASN A 328 -2.54 0.15 30.92
N LEU A 329 -2.70 -1.14 30.62
CA LEU A 329 -2.48 -2.26 31.54
C LEU A 329 -1.00 -2.65 31.66
N GLN A 330 -0.07 -1.89 31.06
CA GLN A 330 1.37 -2.20 31.03
C GLN A 330 1.71 -3.55 30.36
N ALA A 331 0.80 -4.07 29.52
CA ALA A 331 1.05 -5.25 28.69
C ALA A 331 1.79 -4.89 27.38
N GLY A 332 1.86 -3.60 27.05
CA GLY A 332 2.64 -3.05 25.94
C GLY A 332 2.35 -3.70 24.60
N PHE A 333 3.38 -3.83 23.76
CA PHE A 333 3.22 -4.39 22.42
C PHE A 333 2.82 -5.87 22.41
N LEU A 334 3.28 -6.67 23.39
CA LEU A 334 2.87 -8.08 23.53
C LEU A 334 1.36 -8.19 23.78
N GLY A 335 0.85 -7.33 24.68
CA GLY A 335 -0.57 -7.20 24.91
C GLY A 335 -1.30 -6.69 23.67
N GLY A 336 -0.71 -5.79 22.88
CA GLY A 336 -1.27 -5.32 21.62
C GLY A 336 -1.42 -6.43 20.57
N ILE A 337 -0.40 -7.29 20.43
CA ILE A 337 -0.47 -8.46 19.54
C ILE A 337 -1.58 -9.40 20.00
N ALA A 338 -1.64 -9.73 21.30
CA ALA A 338 -2.69 -10.57 21.86
C ALA A 338 -4.09 -9.96 21.64
N ALA A 339 -4.25 -8.67 21.96
CA ALA A 339 -5.48 -7.93 21.76
C ALA A 339 -5.93 -7.92 20.29
N GLY A 340 -5.00 -7.72 19.35
CA GLY A 340 -5.30 -7.73 17.91
C GLY A 340 -5.83 -9.09 17.42
N PHE A 341 -5.20 -10.19 17.85
CA PHE A 341 -5.70 -11.53 17.50
C PHE A 341 -7.03 -11.86 18.18
N ILE A 342 -7.19 -11.53 19.47
CA ILE A 342 -8.45 -11.72 20.19
C ILE A 342 -9.57 -10.93 19.52
N ALA A 343 -9.34 -9.64 19.23
CA ALA A 343 -10.29 -8.77 18.56
C ALA A 343 -10.66 -9.28 17.16
N GLY A 344 -9.66 -9.62 16.34
CA GLY A 344 -9.86 -10.12 15.00
C GLY A 344 -10.69 -11.40 14.97
N TYR A 345 -10.28 -12.42 15.72
CA TYR A 345 -11.00 -13.69 15.73
C TYR A 345 -12.36 -13.61 16.41
N THR A 346 -12.51 -12.79 17.46
CA THR A 346 -13.82 -12.54 18.09
C THR A 346 -14.77 -11.87 17.10
N THR A 347 -14.29 -10.85 16.38
CA THR A 347 -15.10 -10.14 15.37
C THR A 347 -15.49 -11.08 14.24
N ALA A 348 -14.54 -11.87 13.72
CA ALA A 348 -14.81 -12.86 12.68
C ALA A 348 -15.82 -13.93 13.13
N PHE A 349 -15.69 -14.41 14.37
CA PHE A 349 -16.62 -15.35 14.97
C PHE A 349 -18.04 -14.77 15.07
N LEU A 350 -18.18 -13.57 15.62
CA LEU A 350 -19.47 -12.88 15.72
C LEU A 350 -20.07 -12.61 14.34
N ASN A 351 -19.24 -12.20 13.37
CA ASN A 351 -19.68 -12.00 11.99
C ASN A 351 -20.21 -13.29 11.36
N LYS A 352 -19.61 -14.44 11.66
CA LYS A 352 -20.09 -15.73 11.13
C LYS A 352 -21.41 -16.19 11.77
N HIS A 353 -21.60 -15.95 13.06
CA HIS A 353 -22.72 -16.53 13.83
C HIS A 353 -23.94 -15.61 13.93
N ILE A 354 -23.75 -14.29 13.95
CA ILE A 354 -24.86 -13.34 14.02
C ILE A 354 -25.50 -13.22 12.63
N ARG A 355 -26.70 -13.77 12.45
CA ARG A 355 -27.48 -13.60 11.22
C ARG A 355 -28.60 -12.62 11.47
N LEU A 356 -28.68 -11.59 10.63
CA LEU A 356 -29.76 -10.60 10.67
C LEU A 356 -30.61 -10.74 9.42
N HIS A 357 -31.85 -10.30 9.52
CA HIS A 357 -32.71 -10.14 8.36
C HIS A 357 -32.10 -9.10 7.39
N LYS A 358 -32.33 -9.24 6.07
CA LYS A 358 -31.76 -8.40 5.01
C LYS A 358 -31.82 -6.89 5.31
N ASN A 359 -32.96 -6.42 5.80
CA ASN A 359 -33.20 -5.00 6.12
C ASN A 359 -32.34 -4.47 7.29
N LEU A 360 -31.78 -5.34 8.12
CA LEU A 360 -30.99 -5.00 9.31
C LEU A 360 -29.51 -5.34 9.14
N GLU A 361 -29.09 -5.88 8.00
CA GLU A 361 -27.69 -6.30 7.79
C GLU A 361 -26.70 -5.15 7.95
N GLY A 362 -27.12 -3.92 7.62
CA GLY A 362 -26.30 -2.72 7.83
C GLY A 362 -25.95 -2.42 9.29
N LEU A 363 -26.78 -2.83 10.25
CA LEU A 363 -26.51 -2.64 11.68
C LEU A 363 -25.36 -3.52 12.17
N LYS A 364 -25.11 -4.64 11.49
CA LYS A 364 -24.13 -5.63 11.92
C LYS A 364 -22.70 -5.08 11.97
N PRO A 365 -22.12 -4.56 10.88
CA PRO A 365 -20.76 -4.00 10.89
C PRO A 365 -20.66 -2.63 11.57
N VAL A 366 -21.77 -1.87 11.64
CA VAL A 366 -21.76 -0.50 12.18
C VAL A 366 -21.91 -0.47 13.70
N LEU A 367 -22.77 -1.33 14.27
CA LEU A 367 -23.15 -1.28 15.68
C LEU A 367 -22.82 -2.58 16.40
N ILE A 368 -23.33 -3.71 15.90
CA ILE A 368 -23.35 -4.96 16.66
C ILE A 368 -21.94 -5.56 16.80
N LEU A 369 -21.19 -5.67 15.70
CA LEU A 369 -19.84 -6.23 15.73
C LEU A 369 -18.88 -5.33 16.52
N PRO A 370 -18.80 -4.01 16.28
CA PRO A 370 -17.93 -3.14 17.06
C PRO A 370 -18.25 -3.18 18.56
N LEU A 371 -19.53 -3.15 18.95
CA LEU A 371 -19.93 -3.18 20.36
C LEU A 371 -19.54 -4.51 21.01
N LEU A 372 -20.05 -5.63 20.49
CA LEU A 372 -19.87 -6.94 21.13
C LEU A 372 -18.41 -7.39 21.10
N ALA A 373 -17.71 -7.22 19.98
CA ALA A 373 -16.31 -7.60 19.88
C ALA A 373 -15.42 -6.74 20.79
N THR A 374 -15.69 -5.44 20.92
CA THR A 374 -14.97 -4.56 21.86
C THR A 374 -15.23 -4.98 23.29
N THR A 375 -16.48 -5.23 23.68
CA THR A 375 -16.83 -5.67 25.03
C THR A 375 -16.11 -6.99 25.38
N ILE A 376 -16.18 -7.99 24.50
CA ILE A 376 -15.52 -9.28 24.75
C ILE A 376 -13.99 -9.12 24.81
N THR A 377 -13.40 -8.43 23.83
CA THR A 377 -11.95 -8.21 23.80
C THR A 377 -11.49 -7.45 25.03
N GLY A 378 -12.19 -6.38 25.40
CA GLY A 378 -11.88 -5.55 26.56
C GLY A 378 -11.96 -6.33 27.87
N LEU A 379 -13.03 -7.10 28.08
CA LEU A 379 -13.19 -7.94 29.27
C LEU A 379 -12.10 -9.02 29.36
N LEU A 380 -11.75 -9.66 28.24
CA LEU A 380 -10.65 -10.62 28.19
C LEU A 380 -9.30 -9.95 28.51
N MET A 381 -9.04 -8.76 27.97
CA MET A 381 -7.83 -8.01 28.27
C MET A 381 -7.76 -7.60 29.73
N VAL A 382 -8.85 -7.15 30.34
CA VAL A 382 -8.87 -6.71 31.74
C VAL A 382 -8.74 -7.88 32.71
N TYR A 383 -9.52 -8.96 32.52
CA TYR A 383 -9.65 -10.02 33.53
C TYR A 383 -8.74 -11.23 33.29
N VAL A 384 -8.31 -11.49 32.06
CA VAL A 384 -7.66 -12.76 31.70
C VAL A 384 -6.25 -12.55 31.14
N VAL A 385 -6.08 -11.63 30.20
CA VAL A 385 -4.86 -11.56 29.37
C VAL A 385 -3.89 -10.47 29.84
N GLY A 386 -4.40 -9.30 30.22
CA GLY A 386 -3.58 -8.12 30.49
C GLY A 386 -2.56 -8.34 31.61
N VAL A 387 -3.00 -8.84 32.76
CA VAL A 387 -2.12 -9.04 33.93
C VAL A 387 -1.01 -10.08 33.64
N PRO A 388 -1.30 -11.29 33.12
CA PRO A 388 -0.24 -12.23 32.77
C PRO A 388 0.73 -11.70 31.71
N VAL A 389 0.23 -11.01 30.69
CA VAL A 389 1.09 -10.48 29.61
C VAL A 389 1.93 -9.30 30.10
N ALA A 390 1.42 -8.45 30.98
CA ALA A 390 2.20 -7.41 31.64
C ALA A 390 3.34 -8.00 32.48
N ALA A 391 3.09 -9.09 33.22
CA ALA A 391 4.14 -9.78 33.97
C ALA A 391 5.22 -10.36 33.05
N ILE A 392 4.82 -10.94 31.91
CA ILE A 392 5.75 -11.43 30.89
C ILE A 392 6.56 -10.27 30.29
N LEU A 393 5.91 -9.15 29.95
CA LEU A 393 6.60 -7.99 29.40
C LEU A 393 7.59 -7.39 30.40
N ALA A 394 7.23 -7.32 31.69
CA ALA A 394 8.11 -6.86 32.75
C ALA A 394 9.34 -7.77 32.86
N ALA A 395 9.14 -9.09 32.95
CA ALA A 395 10.22 -10.06 32.99
C ALA A 395 11.14 -9.97 31.75
N LEU A 396 10.56 -9.83 30.56
CA LEU A 396 11.31 -9.65 29.32
C LEU A 396 12.10 -8.34 29.32
N THR A 397 11.49 -7.26 29.80
CA THR A 397 12.12 -5.94 29.90
C THR A 397 13.29 -5.97 30.86
N ASP A 398 13.14 -6.59 32.02
CA ASP A 398 14.19 -6.73 33.03
C ASP A 398 15.32 -7.62 32.52
N TRP A 399 14.99 -8.72 31.84
CA TRP A 399 15.97 -9.57 31.19
C TRP A 399 16.78 -8.81 30.11
N LEU A 400 16.11 -8.06 29.23
CA LEU A 400 16.77 -7.25 28.21
C LEU A 400 17.62 -6.14 28.81
N LYS A 401 17.16 -5.47 29.87
CA LYS A 401 17.95 -4.47 30.61
C LYS A 401 19.18 -5.11 31.25
N GLY A 402 19.07 -6.32 31.80
CA GLY A 402 20.22 -7.09 32.31
C GLY A 402 21.22 -7.45 31.21
N MET A 403 20.74 -7.80 30.01
CA MET A 403 21.59 -8.07 28.86
C MET A 403 22.35 -6.84 28.36
N GLN A 404 21.83 -5.62 28.55
CA GLN A 404 22.55 -4.38 28.19
C GLN A 404 23.86 -4.20 28.95
N GLY A 405 24.07 -4.92 30.06
CA GLY A 405 25.37 -5.04 30.73
C GLY A 405 26.10 -6.33 30.36
N ALA A 406 25.57 -7.48 30.79
CA ALA A 406 26.30 -8.76 30.76
C ALA A 406 26.44 -9.40 29.37
N SER A 407 25.57 -9.05 28.40
CA SER A 407 25.51 -9.70 27.10
C SER A 407 25.24 -8.71 25.95
N ALA A 408 25.62 -7.44 26.14
CA ALA A 408 25.35 -6.36 25.20
C ALA A 408 25.96 -6.67 23.82
N LEU A 409 27.13 -7.30 23.84
CA LEU A 409 27.82 -7.80 22.66
C LEU A 409 26.92 -8.77 21.86
N VAL A 410 26.39 -9.81 22.51
CA VAL A 410 25.58 -10.86 21.86
C VAL A 410 24.26 -10.28 21.35
N LEU A 411 23.58 -9.48 22.16
CA LEU A 411 22.34 -8.83 21.75
C LEU A 411 22.57 -7.92 20.54
N GLY A 412 23.67 -7.16 20.55
CA GLY A 412 24.05 -6.27 19.46
C GLY A 412 24.41 -7.02 18.18
N LEU A 413 25.16 -8.13 18.29
CA LEU A 413 25.49 -9.00 17.16
C LEU A 413 24.23 -9.52 16.47
N VAL A 414 23.27 -10.02 17.25
CA VAL A 414 22.03 -10.61 16.72
C VAL A 414 21.15 -9.53 16.08
N LEU A 415 20.83 -8.46 16.81
CA LEU A 415 19.94 -7.41 16.30
C LEU A 415 20.53 -6.67 15.11
N GLY A 416 21.82 -6.33 15.18
CA GLY A 416 22.53 -5.71 14.07
C GLY A 416 22.59 -6.63 12.85
N GLY A 417 22.93 -7.90 13.05
CA GLY A 417 23.02 -8.89 11.96
C GLY A 417 21.69 -9.10 11.25
N MET A 418 20.58 -9.22 12.00
CA MET A 418 19.22 -9.39 11.44
C MET A 418 18.84 -8.29 10.45
N MET A 419 19.32 -7.07 10.63
CA MET A 419 19.01 -5.95 9.75
C MET A 419 19.58 -6.11 8.33
N ALA A 420 20.65 -6.87 8.17
CA ALA A 420 21.32 -7.01 6.88
C ALA A 420 20.97 -8.30 6.13
N VAL A 421 20.15 -9.18 6.72
CA VAL A 421 19.88 -10.50 6.14
C VAL A 421 19.09 -10.40 4.82
N ASP A 422 18.06 -9.56 4.80
CA ASP A 422 17.12 -9.45 3.69
C ASP A 422 16.77 -7.99 3.31
N MET A 423 17.55 -7.02 3.80
CA MET A 423 17.56 -5.61 3.40
C MET A 423 16.15 -4.99 3.24
N GLY A 424 15.29 -5.16 4.25
CA GLY A 424 13.89 -4.70 4.25
C GLY A 424 12.86 -5.81 4.12
N GLY A 425 13.31 -7.07 4.05
CA GLY A 425 12.48 -8.26 4.12
C GLY A 425 11.96 -8.59 5.53
N PRO A 426 11.33 -9.77 5.68
CA PRO A 426 10.81 -10.31 6.94
C PRO A 426 11.70 -10.18 8.19
N ILE A 427 12.98 -10.55 8.08
CA ILE A 427 13.91 -10.64 9.22
C ILE A 427 14.31 -9.24 9.66
N ASN A 428 14.67 -8.37 8.71
CA ASN A 428 14.93 -6.96 8.98
C ASN A 428 13.71 -6.30 9.64
N LYS A 429 12.51 -6.46 9.05
CA LYS A 429 11.27 -5.88 9.59
C LYS A 429 10.92 -6.43 10.98
N ALA A 430 11.18 -7.70 11.26
CA ALA A 430 10.95 -8.28 12.57
C ALA A 430 11.89 -7.69 13.63
N ALA A 431 13.19 -7.57 13.34
CA ALA A 431 14.15 -6.92 14.23
C ALA A 431 13.77 -5.45 14.48
N TYR A 432 13.48 -4.73 13.40
CA TYR A 432 13.07 -3.34 13.46
C TYR A 432 11.79 -3.14 14.29
N ALA A 433 10.73 -3.89 13.97
CA ALA A 433 9.45 -3.77 14.65
C ALA A 433 9.55 -4.11 16.13
N SER A 434 10.37 -5.12 16.48
CA SER A 434 10.62 -5.49 17.88
C SER A 434 11.31 -4.36 18.63
N ALA A 435 12.36 -3.76 18.04
CA ALA A 435 13.05 -2.62 18.66
C ALA A 435 12.15 -1.37 18.74
N ALA A 436 11.36 -1.09 17.71
CA ALA A 436 10.43 0.04 17.69
C ALA A 436 9.32 -0.11 18.74
N ALA A 437 8.80 -1.32 18.90
CA ALA A 437 7.81 -1.63 19.92
C ALA A 437 8.36 -1.49 21.34
N LEU A 438 9.65 -1.78 21.54
CA LEU A 438 10.33 -1.63 22.83
C LEU A 438 10.53 -0.16 23.24
N LEU A 439 10.51 0.80 22.30
CA LEU A 439 10.56 2.23 22.60
C LEU A 439 9.37 2.68 23.46
N SER A 440 8.17 2.15 23.22
CA SER A 440 7.00 2.49 24.04
C SER A 440 7.10 1.98 25.47
N SER A 441 8.05 1.08 25.74
CA SER A 441 8.34 0.52 27.07
C SER A 441 9.63 1.11 27.68
N GLY A 442 10.19 2.15 27.07
CA GLY A 442 11.42 2.81 27.52
C GLY A 442 12.69 1.98 27.38
N VAL A 443 12.70 1.00 26.47
CA VAL A 443 13.86 0.15 26.18
C VAL A 443 14.48 0.58 24.85
N ASP A 444 15.37 1.57 24.92
CA ASP A 444 15.87 2.30 23.74
C ASP A 444 17.15 1.70 23.13
N ALA A 445 17.87 0.85 23.86
CA ALA A 445 19.14 0.27 23.41
C ALA A 445 18.98 -0.61 22.14
N PRO A 446 18.00 -1.53 22.05
CA PRO A 446 17.79 -2.34 20.84
C PRO A 446 17.63 -1.52 19.56
N MET A 447 17.01 -0.34 19.65
CA MET A 447 16.84 0.55 18.50
C MET A 447 18.19 1.10 17.99
N ALA A 448 19.16 1.32 18.86
CA ALA A 448 20.50 1.73 18.44
C ALA A 448 21.19 0.65 17.58
N ALA A 449 21.14 -0.60 18.02
CA ALA A 449 21.72 -1.72 17.27
C ALA A 449 21.03 -1.92 15.91
N VAL A 450 19.71 -1.85 15.89
CA VAL A 450 18.88 -1.96 14.69
C VAL A 450 19.18 -0.83 13.70
N MET A 451 19.21 0.43 14.18
CA MET A 451 19.40 1.56 13.28
C MET A 451 20.82 1.56 12.68
N LEU A 452 21.85 1.47 13.52
CA LEU A 452 23.25 1.46 13.07
C LEU A 452 23.55 0.19 12.23
N GLY A 453 22.95 -0.93 12.60
CA GLY A 453 22.98 -2.18 11.84
C GLY A 453 22.37 -2.05 10.45
N GLY A 454 21.23 -1.38 10.28
CA GLY A 454 20.61 -1.19 8.95
C GLY A 454 21.24 -0.07 8.10
N MET A 455 21.93 0.90 8.71
CA MET A 455 22.71 1.89 7.96
C MET A 455 23.98 1.27 7.34
N THR A 456 24.53 0.26 7.98
CA THR A 456 25.83 -0.34 7.64
C THR A 456 25.89 -0.97 6.23
N PRO A 457 24.92 -1.76 5.74
CA PRO A 457 24.99 -2.43 4.45
C PRO A 457 25.18 -1.46 3.27
N PRO A 458 24.30 -0.46 3.04
CA PRO A 458 24.47 0.47 1.92
C PRO A 458 25.70 1.38 2.06
N LEU A 459 26.10 1.78 3.29
CA LEU A 459 27.35 2.53 3.51
C LEU A 459 28.58 1.69 3.19
N GLY A 460 28.59 0.42 3.60
CA GLY A 460 29.67 -0.52 3.34
C GLY A 460 29.83 -0.82 1.85
N ILE A 461 28.72 -0.96 1.13
CA ILE A 461 28.72 -1.08 -0.34
C ILE A 461 29.32 0.17 -0.98
N ALA A 462 28.91 1.36 -0.55
CA ALA A 462 29.44 2.62 -1.06
C ALA A 462 30.95 2.80 -0.80
N LEU A 463 31.44 2.21 0.29
CA LEU A 463 32.87 2.14 0.58
C LEU A 463 33.57 1.12 -0.32
N ALA A 464 32.99 -0.08 -0.49
CA ALA A 464 33.54 -1.15 -1.32
C ALA A 464 33.73 -0.72 -2.78
N THR A 465 32.77 -0.01 -3.36
CA THR A 465 32.83 0.47 -4.76
C THR A 465 33.97 1.47 -4.98
N ARG A 466 34.38 2.21 -3.94
CA ARG A 466 35.49 3.16 -3.99
C ARG A 466 36.85 2.50 -3.73
N LEU A 467 36.91 1.59 -2.76
CA LEU A 467 38.17 0.92 -2.37
C LEU A 467 38.56 -0.21 -3.33
N PHE A 468 37.58 -0.89 -3.93
CA PHE A 468 37.80 -2.06 -4.78
C PHE A 468 37.12 -1.89 -6.16
N PRO A 469 37.39 -0.81 -6.92
CA PRO A 469 36.66 -0.47 -8.14
C PRO A 469 36.70 -1.61 -9.18
N ASN A 470 37.76 -2.41 -9.20
CA ASN A 470 37.94 -3.55 -10.12
C ASN A 470 36.99 -4.74 -9.84
N ARG A 471 36.21 -4.69 -8.75
CA ARG A 471 35.20 -5.71 -8.39
C ARG A 471 33.78 -5.30 -8.76
N PHE A 472 33.59 -4.09 -9.28
CA PHE A 472 32.28 -3.53 -9.58
C PHE A 472 32.22 -3.03 -11.03
N THR A 473 31.08 -3.24 -11.66
CA THR A 473 30.77 -2.72 -13.00
C THR A 473 30.62 -1.19 -12.97
N GLY A 474 30.68 -0.54 -14.14
CA GLY A 474 30.43 0.91 -14.25
C GLY A 474 29.13 1.36 -13.56
N PRO A 475 27.98 0.73 -13.86
CA PRO A 475 26.70 1.04 -13.21
C PRO A 475 26.71 0.82 -11.69
N GLU A 476 27.33 -0.26 -11.20
CA GLU A 476 27.45 -0.52 -9.75
C GLU A 476 28.28 0.56 -9.06
N ARG A 477 29.34 1.08 -9.70
CA ARG A 477 30.17 2.15 -9.16
C ARG A 477 29.40 3.47 -9.06
N GLU A 478 28.58 3.80 -10.06
CA GLU A 478 27.71 4.97 -10.04
C GLU A 478 26.63 4.84 -8.94
N ALA A 479 26.01 3.67 -8.83
CA ALA A 479 25.02 3.37 -7.80
C ALA A 479 25.59 3.42 -6.37
N GLY A 480 26.92 3.25 -6.20
CA GLY A 480 27.57 3.35 -4.90
C GLY A 480 27.40 4.71 -4.21
N GLY A 481 27.32 5.80 -4.97
CA GLY A 481 27.02 7.13 -4.43
C GLY A 481 25.60 7.21 -3.84
N ALA A 482 24.61 6.70 -4.58
CA ALA A 482 23.22 6.65 -4.13
C ALA A 482 23.07 5.75 -2.88
N ALA A 483 23.76 4.60 -2.85
CA ALA A 483 23.78 3.73 -1.67
C ALA A 483 24.30 4.47 -0.43
N ALA A 484 25.33 5.32 -0.55
CA ALA A 484 25.82 6.10 0.58
C ALA A 484 24.74 7.01 1.20
N VAL A 485 23.97 7.70 0.35
CA VAL A 485 22.90 8.61 0.78
C VAL A 485 21.77 7.85 1.44
N LEU A 486 21.34 6.73 0.84
CA LEU A 486 20.30 5.87 1.41
C LEU A 486 20.74 5.28 2.75
N GLY A 487 22.00 4.82 2.86
CA GLY A 487 22.56 4.33 4.11
C GLY A 487 22.64 5.39 5.20
N ALA A 488 23.07 6.61 4.86
CA ALA A 488 23.05 7.73 5.79
C ALA A 488 21.63 8.05 6.27
N ALA A 489 20.60 7.80 5.46
CA ALA A 489 19.20 7.97 5.81
C ALA A 489 18.56 6.75 6.52
N PHE A 490 19.33 5.71 6.84
CA PHE A 490 18.82 4.44 7.40
C PHE A 490 17.84 3.71 6.45
N ILE A 491 18.14 3.74 5.15
CA ILE A 491 17.42 2.99 4.11
C ILE A 491 18.32 1.84 3.66
N THR A 492 18.06 0.64 4.19
CA THR A 492 18.91 -0.55 3.99
C THR A 492 18.82 -1.07 2.55
N GLU A 493 17.70 -0.78 1.88
CA GLU A 493 17.34 -1.19 0.52
C GLU A 493 18.34 -0.69 -0.54
N GLY A 494 19.12 0.35 -0.26
CA GLY A 494 20.18 0.84 -1.14
C GLY A 494 21.23 -0.24 -1.48
N ALA A 495 21.32 -1.32 -0.71
CA ALA A 495 22.20 -2.45 -0.97
C ALA A 495 21.59 -3.56 -1.84
N ILE A 496 20.26 -3.57 -2.08
CA ILE A 496 19.56 -4.64 -2.81
C ILE A 496 20.16 -4.89 -4.20
N PRO A 497 20.46 -3.87 -5.04
CA PRO A 497 20.98 -4.12 -6.39
C PRO A 497 22.32 -4.89 -6.37
N PHE A 498 23.16 -4.64 -5.37
CA PHE A 498 24.46 -5.28 -5.22
C PHE A 498 24.35 -6.69 -4.64
N ALA A 499 23.43 -6.86 -3.69
CA ALA A 499 23.13 -8.17 -3.11
C ALA A 499 22.48 -9.10 -4.15
N ALA A 500 21.60 -8.58 -5.01
CA ALA A 500 21.00 -9.35 -6.09
C ALA A 500 22.04 -9.81 -7.12
N ALA A 501 23.07 -8.99 -7.37
CA ALA A 501 24.14 -9.32 -8.31
C ALA A 501 25.11 -10.40 -7.81
N ASP A 502 25.40 -10.47 -6.51
CA ASP A 502 26.27 -11.51 -5.92
C ASP A 502 25.83 -11.89 -4.48
N PRO A 503 24.70 -12.61 -4.32
CA PRO A 503 24.06 -12.82 -3.02
C PRO A 503 24.94 -13.55 -2.01
N LEU A 504 25.66 -14.59 -2.47
CA LEU A 504 26.43 -15.49 -1.61
C LEU A 504 27.62 -14.81 -0.93
N ARG A 505 28.11 -13.69 -1.48
CA ARG A 505 29.26 -12.96 -0.94
C ARG A 505 28.86 -11.65 -0.32
N VAL A 506 27.90 -10.96 -0.92
CA VAL A 506 27.47 -9.64 -0.45
C VAL A 506 26.62 -9.77 0.82
N ILE A 507 25.65 -10.67 0.89
CA ILE A 507 24.77 -10.82 2.06
C ILE A 507 25.55 -11.19 3.33
N PRO A 508 26.39 -12.25 3.35
CA PRO A 508 27.15 -12.58 4.56
C PRO A 508 28.11 -11.47 5.00
N SER A 509 28.68 -10.73 4.05
CA SER A 509 29.56 -9.59 4.35
C SER A 509 28.81 -8.45 5.03
N MET A 510 27.61 -8.13 4.54
CA MET A 510 26.73 -7.12 5.14
C MET A 510 26.26 -7.56 6.53
N VAL A 511 25.85 -8.82 6.69
CA VAL A 511 25.46 -9.39 7.99
C VAL A 511 26.59 -9.29 9.00
N ALA A 512 27.82 -9.64 8.61
CA ALA A 512 28.98 -9.52 9.48
C ALA A 512 29.25 -8.07 9.91
N GLY A 513 29.22 -7.11 8.98
CA GLY A 513 29.44 -5.71 9.31
C GLY A 513 28.33 -5.12 10.17
N SER A 514 27.06 -5.43 9.88
CA SER A 514 25.93 -4.95 10.69
C SER A 514 25.90 -5.57 12.08
N ALA A 515 26.29 -6.84 12.22
CA ALA A 515 26.48 -7.47 13.52
C ALA A 515 27.58 -6.76 14.33
N VAL A 516 28.72 -6.44 13.71
CA VAL A 516 29.80 -5.67 14.35
C VAL A 516 29.32 -4.28 14.79
N ALA A 517 28.59 -3.56 13.93
CA ALA A 517 28.01 -2.26 14.29
C ALA A 517 27.07 -2.38 15.51
N GLY A 518 26.14 -3.33 15.47
CA GLY A 518 25.22 -3.55 16.58
C GLY A 518 25.93 -3.92 17.89
N ALA A 519 26.95 -4.79 17.80
CA ALA A 519 27.75 -5.22 18.94
C ALA A 519 28.49 -4.05 19.61
N ILE A 520 29.17 -3.22 18.80
CA ILE A 520 29.89 -2.04 19.31
C ILE A 520 28.91 -1.00 19.87
N ALA A 521 27.77 -0.80 19.21
CA ALA A 521 26.75 0.15 19.67
C ALA A 521 26.26 -0.19 21.08
N LEU A 522 25.83 -1.44 21.31
CA LEU A 522 25.29 -1.82 22.62
C LEU A 522 26.37 -1.90 23.70
N THR A 523 27.56 -2.42 23.37
CA THR A 523 28.68 -2.47 24.34
C THR A 523 29.20 -1.09 24.73
N SER A 524 29.07 -0.10 23.84
CA SER A 524 29.38 1.30 24.12
C SER A 524 28.24 2.02 24.86
N GLY A 525 27.14 1.35 25.17
CA GLY A 525 26.00 1.95 25.85
C GLY A 525 25.22 2.97 25.00
N VAL A 526 25.27 2.84 23.66
CA VAL A 526 24.49 3.69 22.76
C VAL A 526 23.01 3.32 22.89
N THR A 527 22.17 4.31 23.14
CA THR A 527 20.71 4.19 23.11
C THR A 527 20.12 5.18 22.11
N LEU A 528 18.97 4.81 21.55
CA LEU A 528 18.39 5.57 20.46
C LEU A 528 16.87 5.67 20.63
N LYS A 529 16.37 6.88 20.86
CA LYS A 529 14.95 7.15 21.15
C LYS A 529 14.11 7.36 19.90
N VAL A 530 14.76 7.62 18.77
CA VAL A 530 14.11 8.01 17.52
C VAL A 530 14.20 6.89 16.49
N PRO A 531 13.12 6.20 16.17
CA PRO A 531 13.13 5.00 15.34
C PRO A 531 13.60 5.17 13.88
N HIS A 532 13.84 6.40 13.40
CA HIS A 532 14.23 6.73 12.02
C HIS A 532 15.08 8.00 11.95
N GLY A 533 15.74 8.22 10.81
CA GLY A 533 16.47 9.47 10.51
C GLY A 533 17.99 9.31 10.42
N GLY A 534 18.52 8.11 10.66
CA GLY A 534 19.90 7.76 10.31
C GLY A 534 20.95 8.71 10.89
N LEU A 535 21.87 9.19 10.06
CA LEU A 535 22.92 10.13 10.47
C LEU A 535 22.35 11.50 10.89
N PHE A 536 21.17 11.87 10.36
CA PHE A 536 20.54 13.16 10.60
C PHE A 536 20.02 13.33 12.03
N VAL A 537 19.84 12.23 12.78
CA VAL A 537 19.41 12.28 14.19
C VAL A 537 20.58 12.30 15.18
N LEU A 538 21.81 11.97 14.76
CA LEU A 538 22.98 12.03 15.64
C LEU A 538 23.26 13.42 16.26
N PRO A 539 23.10 14.56 15.55
CA PRO A 539 23.34 15.87 16.15
C PRO A 539 22.20 16.33 17.06
N ILE A 540 21.06 15.62 17.10
CA ILE A 540 19.89 16.03 17.87
C ILE A 540 20.11 15.65 19.34
N PRO A 541 20.01 16.62 20.28
CA PRO A 541 20.19 16.33 21.70
C PRO A 541 19.22 15.25 22.19
N ASN A 542 19.70 14.32 23.03
CA ASN A 542 18.92 13.21 23.61
C ASN A 542 18.29 12.20 22.62
N ALA A 543 18.38 12.42 21.31
CA ALA A 543 17.91 11.44 20.33
C ALA A 543 18.80 10.19 20.33
N VAL A 544 20.12 10.39 20.42
CA VAL A 544 21.13 9.35 20.53
C VAL A 544 22.01 9.63 21.74
N THR A 545 22.18 8.63 22.61
CA THR A 545 23.16 8.71 23.70
C THR A 545 24.52 8.17 23.23
N ASN A 546 25.61 8.70 23.77
CA ASN A 546 26.98 8.36 23.36
C ASN A 546 27.20 8.43 21.83
N VAL A 547 27.02 9.62 21.24
CA VAL A 547 27.25 9.87 19.81
C VAL A 547 28.63 9.40 19.32
N PRO A 548 29.74 9.58 20.06
CA PRO A 548 31.04 9.03 19.65
C PRO A 548 31.00 7.50 19.48
N GLY A 549 30.38 6.78 20.43
CA GLY A 549 30.19 5.33 20.34
C GLY A 549 29.36 4.92 19.12
N ALA A 550 28.30 5.67 18.80
CA ALA A 550 27.47 5.42 17.62
C ALA A 550 28.25 5.60 16.31
N LEU A 551 29.09 6.64 16.22
CA LEU A 551 29.94 6.88 15.05
C LEU A 551 31.01 5.80 14.89
N ILE A 552 31.64 5.36 15.99
CA ILE A 552 32.62 4.26 15.97
C ILE A 552 31.96 2.96 15.51
N ALA A 553 30.80 2.62 16.06
CA ALA A 553 30.03 1.44 15.67
C ALA A 553 29.70 1.44 14.17
N LEU A 554 29.17 2.56 13.67
CA LEU A 554 28.82 2.73 12.27
C LEU A 554 30.04 2.61 11.35
N ALA A 555 31.14 3.29 11.71
CA ALA A 555 32.37 3.26 10.94
C ALA A 555 32.96 1.84 10.89
N ALA A 556 33.03 1.15 12.03
CA ALA A 556 33.56 -0.20 12.12
C ALA A 556 32.73 -1.19 11.28
N GLY A 557 31.40 -1.18 11.41
CA GLY A 557 30.54 -2.04 10.60
C GLY A 557 30.62 -1.73 9.10
N THR A 558 30.68 -0.44 8.74
CA THR A 558 30.85 0.02 7.35
C THR A 558 32.17 -0.49 6.77
N VAL A 559 33.28 -0.39 7.52
CA VAL A 559 34.59 -0.89 7.11
C VAL A 559 34.56 -2.42 6.96
N VAL A 560 34.00 -3.14 7.92
CA VAL A 560 33.90 -4.61 7.85
C VAL A 560 33.11 -5.05 6.62
N THR A 561 31.92 -4.46 6.39
CA THR A 561 31.13 -4.73 5.18
C THR A 561 31.94 -4.41 3.92
N GLY A 562 32.53 -3.22 3.85
CA GLY A 562 33.23 -2.75 2.67
C GLY A 562 34.45 -3.60 2.29
N VAL A 563 35.24 -3.99 3.30
CA VAL A 563 36.41 -4.85 3.13
C VAL A 563 36.00 -6.27 2.77
N LEU A 564 35.03 -6.87 3.46
CA LEU A 564 34.60 -8.23 3.16
C LEU A 564 33.98 -8.34 1.76
N VAL A 565 33.12 -7.40 1.36
CA VAL A 565 32.57 -7.35 0.01
C VAL A 565 33.71 -7.21 -1.01
N GLY A 566 34.64 -6.28 -0.78
CA GLY A 566 35.76 -6.04 -1.70
C GLY A 566 36.72 -7.23 -1.86
N LEU A 567 36.97 -7.96 -0.79
CA LEU A 567 37.82 -9.15 -0.82
C LEU A 567 37.12 -10.34 -1.48
N LEU A 568 35.85 -10.59 -1.10
CA LEU A 568 35.11 -11.79 -1.49
C LEU A 568 34.45 -11.70 -2.88
N LYS A 569 33.84 -10.56 -3.24
CA LYS A 569 33.14 -10.36 -4.54
C LYS A 569 34.10 -10.59 -5.70
N LYS A 570 33.70 -11.32 -6.74
CA LYS A 570 34.59 -11.60 -7.88
C LYS A 570 34.97 -10.32 -8.65
N ARG A 571 36.07 -10.35 -9.41
CA ARG A 571 36.43 -9.23 -10.30
C ARG A 571 35.32 -9.04 -11.35
N ALA A 572 34.96 -7.80 -11.61
CA ALA A 572 34.03 -7.47 -12.68
C ALA A 572 34.74 -7.77 -14.01
N ALA A 573 34.06 -8.49 -14.91
CA ALA A 573 34.55 -8.84 -16.23
C ALA A 573 34.54 -7.62 -17.16
#